data_AF-A0A3Q7XXF2-F1
#
_entry.id   AF-A0A3Q7XXF2-F1
#
_cell.length_a   1.000
_cell.length_b   1.000
_cell.length_c   1.000
_cell.angle_alpha   90.00
_cell.angle_beta   90.00
_cell.angle_gamma   90.00
#
_symmetry.space_group_name_H-M   'P 1'
#
loop_
_entity.id
_entity.type
_entity.pdbx_description
1 polymer ?
#
loop_
_entity_poly.entity_id
_entity_poly.type
_entity_poly.pdbx_seq_one_letter_code
_entity_poly.pdbx_strand_id
1 'polypeptide(L)'
;MGLWMEFLGLAERGLPVTRVISRMALQDILARAVGEDVIMNASNVVDFVDHGTKVTVVLENGQKFDGDLLVGADGIWSKVRTKLFGETEATYSGYTCYTGIADFVPPDIESVGYRVFLGHKQYFVSSDVGAGKMQWYAFHQEPAGGYDAPNGKKERLLKIFEGWCDNAIDLIVATEEVAILRRDIYDRTPTLTWGKGRVTLLGDSVHAMQPNMGQGGCMAIEDGYQLAWELDNAWQQSTKSASPIDIDSSLKRYERERRLRVAIIHGMARMAALMASTYKAYLGVGLGPLEFLTKFRIPHPGRVGGMFLIDKVMPLMLNWVLGGNSSKLEGRPICCRLSDKASDQLHRWFEDDDALERTINGEWNLLPCRDEAGFLKPICLSRDEANPCIIGSMQQQEDYPGSLITIPLPQVSQLHARINYKDDAFFLTDMRSQHGTWITDNEGRRYRVPPNYPARVRPSDVIEFGSNQVSYRVKVTRSSPRVSKKEGTEILQV
;
A
#
# COMPACT_ATOMS: atom_id res chain seq x y z
N MET A 1 8.81 -11.39 -11.05
CA MET A 1 9.71 -10.27 -11.47
C MET A 1 9.10 -8.89 -11.16
N GLY A 2 9.01 -8.58 -9.86
CA GLY A 2 8.68 -7.25 -9.34
C GLY A 2 9.89 -6.32 -9.38
N LEU A 3 9.64 -5.00 -9.40
CA LEU A 3 10.65 -4.02 -9.04
C LEU A 3 10.71 -4.02 -7.51
N TRP A 4 11.80 -4.52 -6.93
CA TRP A 4 11.96 -4.59 -5.49
C TRP A 4 13.07 -3.62 -5.07
N MET A 5 12.82 -2.82 -4.03
CA MET A 5 13.63 -1.65 -3.67
C MET A 5 14.42 -1.92 -2.40
N GLU A 6 15.75 -1.76 -2.45
CA GLU A 6 16.60 -1.92 -1.28
C GLU A 6 16.44 -0.75 -0.29
N PHE A 7 15.97 -1.04 0.93
CA PHE A 7 15.97 -0.11 2.07
C PHE A 7 17.25 -0.23 2.94
N LEU A 8 18.28 -0.91 2.43
CA LEU A 8 19.51 -1.28 3.16
C LEU A 8 20.25 -0.06 3.74
N GLY A 9 20.31 1.06 3.02
CA GLY A 9 21.12 2.21 3.43
C GLY A 9 20.67 2.91 4.73
N LEU A 10 19.42 2.76 5.16
CA LEU A 10 18.95 3.27 6.46
C LEU A 10 19.25 2.30 7.60
N ALA A 11 19.08 1.00 7.35
CA ALA A 11 19.39 -0.05 8.31
C ALA A 11 20.90 -0.10 8.60
N GLU A 12 21.74 0.06 7.58
CA GLU A 12 23.20 0.20 7.71
C GLU A 12 23.60 1.42 8.54
N ARG A 13 22.77 2.48 8.57
CA ARG A 13 22.95 3.68 9.40
C ARG A 13 22.34 3.54 10.80
N GLY A 14 21.84 2.36 11.16
CA GLY A 14 21.21 2.09 12.46
C GLY A 14 19.88 2.83 12.67
N LEU A 15 19.21 3.24 11.59
CA LEU A 15 17.87 3.83 11.64
C LEU A 15 16.82 2.71 11.55
N PRO A 16 15.67 2.86 12.25
CA PRO A 16 14.63 1.83 12.23
C PRO A 16 14.07 1.64 10.81
N VAL A 17 13.95 0.38 10.39
CA VAL A 17 13.27 0.02 9.14
C VAL A 17 11.78 0.32 9.34
N THR A 18 11.28 1.28 8.57
CA THR A 18 9.92 1.84 8.50
C THR A 18 8.90 1.22 9.47
N ARG A 19 8.42 2.01 10.43
CA ARG A 19 7.29 1.66 11.29
C ARG A 19 6.04 2.40 10.82
N VAL A 20 4.95 1.67 10.66
CA VAL A 20 3.65 2.25 10.33
C VAL A 20 2.87 2.43 11.63
N ILE A 21 2.28 3.62 11.81
CA ILE A 21 1.42 3.93 12.95
C ILE A 21 0.10 4.48 12.41
N SER A 22 -1.01 4.10 13.04
CA SER A 22 -2.31 4.71 12.74
C SER A 22 -2.24 6.22 12.93
N ARG A 23 -2.70 6.98 11.93
CA ARG A 23 -2.76 8.45 11.99
C ARG A 23 -3.50 8.93 13.25
N MET A 24 -4.59 8.27 13.62
CA MET A 24 -5.39 8.64 14.78
C MET A 24 -4.60 8.49 16.07
N ALA A 25 -3.87 7.39 16.22
CA ALA A 25 -3.01 7.15 17.39
C ALA A 25 -1.86 8.17 17.45
N LEU A 26 -1.23 8.47 16.31
CA LEU A 26 -0.15 9.46 16.27
C LEU A 26 -0.66 10.86 16.66
N GLN A 27 -1.82 11.28 16.14
CA GLN A 27 -2.40 12.58 16.47
C GLN A 27 -2.76 12.69 17.96
N ASP A 28 -3.33 11.65 18.56
CA ASP A 28 -3.64 11.60 19.99
C ASP A 28 -2.38 11.67 20.86
N ILE A 29 -1.32 10.94 20.50
CA ILE A 29 -0.02 11.01 21.19
C ILE A 29 0.54 12.44 21.15
N LEU A 30 0.52 13.08 19.98
CA LEU A 30 1.05 14.44 19.80
C LEU A 30 0.20 15.47 20.54
N ALA A 31 -1.13 15.36 20.49
CA ALA A 31 -2.05 16.24 21.20
C ALA A 31 -1.83 16.20 22.72
N ARG A 32 -1.67 15.00 23.28
CA ARG A 32 -1.36 14.83 24.72
C ARG A 32 0.01 15.39 25.09
N ALA A 33 0.99 15.31 24.19
CA ALA A 33 2.33 15.82 24.44
C ALA A 33 2.39 17.35 24.50
N VAL A 34 1.58 18.06 23.70
CA VAL A 34 1.51 19.53 23.72
C VAL A 34 0.56 20.09 24.79
N GLY A 35 -0.39 19.27 25.25
CA GLY A 35 -1.43 19.66 26.21
C GLY A 35 -2.77 19.91 25.53
N GLU A 36 -3.87 19.47 26.15
CA GLU A 36 -5.22 19.67 25.60
C GLU A 36 -5.69 21.13 25.73
N ASP A 37 -5.13 21.90 26.67
CA ASP A 37 -5.46 23.29 26.96
C ASP A 37 -5.04 24.26 25.85
N VAL A 38 -4.05 23.90 25.04
CA VAL A 38 -3.61 24.69 23.87
C VAL A 38 -4.36 24.34 22.59
N ILE A 39 -5.26 23.34 22.63
CA ILE A 39 -6.00 22.85 21.46
C ILE A 39 -7.47 23.25 21.56
N MET A 40 -7.90 24.16 20.69
CA MET A 40 -9.30 24.55 20.58
C MET A 40 -9.96 23.90 19.35
N ASN A 41 -10.77 22.87 19.60
CA ASN A 41 -11.61 22.27 18.54
C ASN A 41 -12.76 23.20 18.16
N ALA A 42 -13.45 22.88 17.05
CA ALA A 42 -14.56 23.68 16.50
C ALA A 42 -14.22 25.16 16.25
N SER A 43 -12.93 25.48 16.07
CA SER A 43 -12.41 26.84 15.89
C SER A 43 -12.02 27.07 14.44
N ASN A 44 -13.01 27.22 13.58
CA ASN A 44 -12.81 27.41 12.14
C ASN A 44 -12.35 28.84 11.83
N VAL A 45 -11.08 29.02 11.44
CA VAL A 45 -10.55 30.32 11.02
C VAL A 45 -11.18 30.70 9.67
N VAL A 46 -11.70 31.93 9.56
CA VAL A 46 -12.29 32.47 8.32
C VAL A 46 -11.59 33.71 7.80
N ASP A 47 -10.91 34.46 8.67
CA ASP A 47 -10.14 35.63 8.27
C ASP A 47 -8.95 35.89 9.21
N PHE A 48 -8.01 36.73 8.79
CA PHE A 48 -6.99 37.30 9.65
C PHE A 48 -6.58 38.71 9.20
N VAL A 49 -6.02 39.48 10.14
CA VAL A 49 -5.41 40.80 9.87
C VAL A 49 -4.02 40.85 10.47
N ASP A 50 -3.00 41.05 9.63
CA ASP A 50 -1.63 41.34 10.07
C ASP A 50 -1.49 42.84 10.32
N HIS A 51 -1.22 43.21 11.58
CA HIS A 51 -1.00 44.59 12.01
C HIS A 51 0.47 45.00 12.00
N GLY A 52 1.38 44.14 11.55
CA GLY A 52 2.83 44.37 11.51
C GLY A 52 3.55 44.11 12.85
N THR A 53 2.84 44.23 13.97
CA THR A 53 3.35 43.86 15.31
C THR A 53 2.68 42.61 15.89
N LYS A 54 1.45 42.33 15.47
CA LYS A 54 0.65 41.16 15.86
C LYS A 54 -0.28 40.76 14.72
N VAL A 55 -0.86 39.58 14.81
CA VAL A 55 -1.89 39.05 13.91
C VAL A 55 -3.16 38.80 14.69
N THR A 56 -4.29 39.31 14.18
CA THR A 56 -5.62 39.02 14.71
C THR A 56 -6.27 37.96 13.82
N VAL A 57 -6.61 36.79 14.38
CA VAL A 57 -7.37 35.75 13.68
C VAL A 57 -8.86 35.91 13.99
N VAL A 58 -9.72 35.68 12.99
CA VAL A 58 -11.19 35.74 13.12
C VAL A 58 -11.76 34.35 12.86
N LEU A 59 -12.52 33.84 13.82
CA LEU A 59 -13.25 32.59 13.71
C LEU A 59 -14.62 32.78 13.05
N GLU A 60 -15.18 31.70 12.52
CA GLU A 60 -16.51 31.68 11.89
C GLU A 60 -17.62 32.16 12.82
N ASN A 61 -17.49 31.93 14.13
CA ASN A 61 -18.43 32.40 15.14
C ASN A 61 -18.22 33.88 15.54
N GLY A 62 -17.30 34.59 14.89
CA GLY A 62 -16.96 35.99 15.14
C GLY A 62 -15.96 36.25 16.27
N GLN A 63 -15.55 35.23 17.02
CA GLN A 63 -14.49 35.36 18.04
C GLN A 63 -13.16 35.74 17.40
N LYS A 64 -12.35 36.50 18.14
CA LYS A 64 -11.05 36.98 17.69
C LYS A 64 -9.96 36.62 18.67
N PHE A 65 -8.80 36.27 18.13
CA PHE A 65 -7.61 35.91 18.89
C PHE A 65 -6.42 36.69 18.36
N ASP A 66 -5.62 37.25 19.27
CA ASP A 66 -4.38 37.95 18.93
C ASP A 66 -3.19 37.02 19.16
N GLY A 67 -2.19 37.08 18.28
CA GLY A 67 -0.91 36.40 18.46
C GLY A 67 0.24 37.12 17.75
N ASP A 68 1.48 36.83 18.12
CA ASP A 68 2.67 37.43 17.50
C ASP A 68 2.93 36.95 16.07
N LEU A 69 2.40 35.76 15.75
CA LEU A 69 2.58 35.03 14.50
C LEU A 69 1.32 34.20 14.21
N LEU A 70 0.96 34.04 12.93
CA LEU A 70 0.00 33.05 12.47
C LEU A 70 0.68 32.02 11.55
N VAL A 71 0.47 30.73 11.84
CA VAL A 71 0.91 29.60 11.00
C VAL A 71 -0.31 28.90 10.42
N GLY A 72 -0.52 29.01 9.10
CA GLY A 72 -1.56 28.27 8.40
C GLY A 72 -1.13 26.83 8.17
N ALA A 73 -1.57 25.91 9.04
CA ALA A 73 -1.39 24.46 8.92
C ALA A 73 -2.74 23.76 8.58
N ASP A 74 -3.59 24.44 7.82
CA ASP A 74 -5.00 24.13 7.55
C ASP A 74 -5.23 23.32 6.25
N GLY A 75 -4.19 22.60 5.81
CA GLY A 75 -4.29 21.59 4.75
C GLY A 75 -4.43 22.14 3.32
N ILE A 76 -4.71 21.24 2.38
CA ILE A 76 -4.78 21.56 0.93
C ILE A 76 -5.84 22.62 0.58
N TRP A 77 -6.89 22.75 1.39
CA TRP A 77 -7.96 23.73 1.23
C TRP A 77 -7.77 24.98 2.12
N SER A 78 -6.51 25.31 2.42
CA SER A 78 -6.13 26.37 3.35
C SER A 78 -6.82 27.71 3.05
N LYS A 79 -7.54 28.22 4.04
CA LYS A 79 -8.15 29.55 4.03
C LYS A 79 -7.11 30.63 4.29
N VAL A 80 -6.10 30.33 5.12
CA VAL A 80 -4.97 31.25 5.37
C VAL A 80 -4.23 31.52 4.07
N ARG A 81 -3.95 30.46 3.29
CA ARG A 81 -3.33 30.57 1.97
C ARG A 81 -4.19 31.40 1.01
N THR A 82 -5.49 31.13 0.94
CA THR A 82 -6.42 31.88 0.08
C THR A 82 -6.45 33.37 0.44
N LYS A 83 -6.41 33.72 1.72
CA LYS A 83 -6.35 35.12 2.16
C LYS A 83 -5.01 35.79 1.82
N LEU A 84 -3.90 35.06 1.91
CA LEU A 84 -2.55 35.58 1.58
C LEU A 84 -2.37 35.85 0.08
N PHE A 85 -2.80 34.91 -0.77
CA PHE A 85 -2.40 34.86 -2.18
C PHE A 85 -3.57 34.90 -3.17
N GLY A 86 -4.80 34.97 -2.68
CA GLY A 86 -6.00 34.81 -3.48
C GLY A 86 -6.37 33.35 -3.71
N GLU A 87 -7.54 33.15 -4.29
CA GLU A 87 -8.05 31.83 -4.62
C GLU A 87 -7.26 31.22 -5.78
N THR A 88 -6.82 29.99 -5.59
CA THR A 88 -6.23 29.19 -6.67
C THR A 88 -6.70 27.75 -6.50
N GLU A 89 -7.03 27.08 -7.60
CA GLU A 89 -7.53 25.72 -7.55
C GLU A 89 -6.44 24.71 -7.16
N ALA A 90 -6.85 23.60 -6.53
CA ALA A 90 -6.00 22.43 -6.39
C ALA A 90 -6.03 21.61 -7.69
N THR A 91 -4.92 21.00 -8.06
CA THR A 91 -4.83 20.22 -9.29
C THR A 91 -5.27 18.79 -9.01
N TYR A 92 -6.32 18.33 -9.70
CA TYR A 92 -6.72 16.93 -9.63
C TYR A 92 -5.64 16.05 -10.26
N SER A 93 -5.23 15.00 -9.56
CA SER A 93 -4.19 14.07 -10.01
C SER A 93 -4.64 13.13 -11.14
N GLY A 94 -5.95 13.05 -11.40
CA GLY A 94 -6.55 12.05 -12.29
C GLY A 94 -6.98 10.76 -11.59
N TYR A 95 -6.75 10.63 -10.27
CA TYR A 95 -7.06 9.42 -9.51
C TYR A 95 -8.04 9.65 -8.37
N THR A 96 -8.96 8.70 -8.25
CA THR A 96 -9.73 8.44 -7.04
C THR A 96 -9.03 7.35 -6.24
N CYS A 97 -8.97 7.52 -4.93
CA CYS A 97 -8.42 6.55 -3.99
C CYS A 97 -9.55 6.03 -3.08
N TYR A 98 -9.65 4.72 -2.95
CA TYR A 98 -10.42 4.06 -1.90
C TYR A 98 -9.46 3.59 -0.82
N THR A 99 -9.81 3.79 0.44
CA THR A 99 -8.97 3.38 1.57
C THR A 99 -9.78 2.55 2.55
N GLY A 100 -9.13 1.56 3.16
CA GLY A 100 -9.73 0.76 4.22
C GLY A 100 -8.70 0.22 5.21
N ILE A 101 -9.20 -0.28 6.33
CA ILE A 101 -8.42 -1.06 7.30
C ILE A 101 -9.15 -2.38 7.47
N ALA A 102 -8.48 -3.48 7.14
CA ALA A 102 -8.99 -4.84 7.24
C ALA A 102 -8.45 -5.52 8.50
N ASP A 103 -9.32 -6.23 9.21
CA ASP A 103 -8.93 -7.22 10.22
C ASP A 103 -8.48 -8.51 9.53
N PHE A 104 -7.32 -8.44 8.90
CA PHE A 104 -6.80 -9.49 8.03
C PHE A 104 -5.29 -9.58 8.16
N VAL A 105 -4.76 -10.79 8.31
CA VAL A 105 -3.32 -11.03 8.39
C VAL A 105 -2.89 -11.92 7.22
N PRO A 106 -2.15 -11.36 6.25
CA PRO A 106 -1.61 -12.12 5.13
C PRO A 106 -0.70 -13.27 5.61
N PRO A 107 -0.64 -14.40 4.87
CA PRO A 107 0.16 -15.57 5.27
C PRO A 107 1.69 -15.32 5.19
N ASP A 108 2.12 -14.25 4.53
CA ASP A 108 3.52 -13.85 4.34
C ASP A 108 3.91 -12.60 5.16
N ILE A 109 3.11 -12.20 6.16
CA ILE A 109 3.32 -10.96 6.95
C ILE A 109 4.70 -10.91 7.63
N GLU A 110 5.27 -12.06 8.00
CA GLU A 110 6.61 -12.14 8.60
C GLU A 110 7.72 -11.67 7.64
N SER A 111 7.49 -11.80 6.34
CA SER A 111 8.44 -11.41 5.29
C SER A 111 8.07 -10.08 4.64
N VAL A 112 6.77 -9.76 4.55
CA VAL A 112 6.27 -8.64 3.75
C VAL A 112 5.28 -7.78 4.54
N GLY A 113 5.75 -6.62 5.01
CA GLY A 113 4.91 -5.63 5.70
C GLY A 113 4.32 -4.53 4.81
N TYR A 114 4.80 -4.38 3.57
CA TYR A 114 4.33 -3.36 2.62
C TYR A 114 4.33 -3.90 1.20
N ARG A 115 3.22 -3.72 0.47
CA ARG A 115 3.04 -4.21 -0.90
C ARG A 115 2.51 -3.12 -1.82
N VAL A 116 2.99 -3.13 -3.06
CA VAL A 116 2.47 -2.32 -4.15
C VAL A 116 2.15 -3.25 -5.32
N PHE A 117 0.89 -3.26 -5.72
CA PHE A 117 0.37 -4.02 -6.84
C PHE A 117 0.08 -3.04 -7.99
N LEU A 118 0.70 -3.27 -9.15
CA LEU A 118 0.63 -2.36 -10.29
C LEU A 118 -0.32 -2.91 -11.36
N GLY A 119 -1.16 -2.04 -11.90
CA GLY A 119 -2.00 -2.32 -13.05
C GLY A 119 -2.12 -1.11 -13.97
N HIS A 120 -2.71 -1.33 -15.14
CA HIS A 120 -2.90 -0.24 -16.09
C HIS A 120 -3.98 0.72 -15.57
N LYS A 121 -3.64 2.00 -15.37
CA LYS A 121 -4.54 3.06 -14.86
C LYS A 121 -5.07 2.85 -13.43
N GLN A 122 -4.58 1.84 -12.72
CA GLN A 122 -4.99 1.57 -11.34
C GLN A 122 -3.88 0.82 -10.61
N TYR A 123 -3.76 1.04 -9.31
CA TYR A 123 -2.78 0.37 -8.47
C TYR A 123 -3.31 0.21 -7.05
N PHE A 124 -2.77 -0.76 -6.33
CA PHE A 124 -3.22 -1.09 -4.97
C PHE A 124 -2.01 -1.14 -4.05
N VAL A 125 -2.14 -0.59 -2.86
CA VAL A 125 -1.09 -0.57 -1.83
C VAL A 125 -1.65 -1.16 -0.56
N SER A 126 -0.89 -2.01 0.13
CA SER A 126 -1.26 -2.53 1.44
C SER A 126 -0.08 -2.47 2.40
N SER A 127 -0.34 -2.12 3.67
CA SER A 127 0.67 -2.02 4.71
C SER A 127 0.19 -2.59 6.04
N ASP A 128 1.07 -3.30 6.73
CA ASP A 128 0.86 -3.74 8.12
C ASP A 128 0.82 -2.53 9.06
N VAL A 129 -0.27 -2.38 9.81
CA VAL A 129 -0.40 -1.33 10.83
C VAL A 129 -0.36 -1.90 12.25
N GLY A 130 0.00 -3.18 12.39
CA GLY A 130 0.09 -3.90 13.64
C GLY A 130 -1.26 -4.42 14.14
N ALA A 131 -1.22 -5.17 15.25
CA ALA A 131 -2.40 -5.73 15.93
C ALA A 131 -3.32 -6.56 15.02
N GLY A 132 -2.76 -7.21 14.00
CA GLY A 132 -3.50 -8.04 13.05
C GLY A 132 -4.31 -7.26 12.02
N LYS A 133 -4.00 -5.99 11.81
CA LYS A 133 -4.71 -5.11 10.88
C LYS A 133 -3.84 -4.72 9.69
N MET A 134 -4.45 -4.69 8.52
CA MET A 134 -3.82 -4.20 7.28
C MET A 134 -4.54 -2.96 6.79
N GLN A 135 -3.81 -1.87 6.58
CA GLN A 135 -4.32 -0.71 5.87
C GLN A 135 -4.07 -0.86 4.38
N TRP A 136 -5.02 -0.43 3.56
CA TRP A 136 -4.87 -0.46 2.11
C TRP A 136 -5.41 0.78 1.42
N TYR A 137 -4.89 1.01 0.22
CA TYR A 137 -5.20 2.12 -0.68
C TYR A 137 -5.35 1.58 -2.10
N ALA A 138 -6.52 1.77 -2.70
CA ALA A 138 -6.85 1.33 -4.04
C ALA A 138 -7.07 2.56 -4.92
N PHE A 139 -6.17 2.78 -5.87
CA PHE A 139 -6.20 3.95 -6.75
C PHE A 139 -6.71 3.56 -8.12
N HIS A 140 -7.66 4.34 -8.64
CA HIS A 140 -8.28 4.11 -9.93
C HIS A 140 -8.39 5.44 -10.70
N GLN A 141 -8.01 5.43 -11.97
CA GLN A 141 -8.10 6.61 -12.83
C GLN A 141 -9.56 6.84 -13.25
N GLU A 142 -10.17 7.90 -12.74
CA GLU A 142 -11.52 8.32 -13.10
C GLU A 142 -11.66 9.85 -12.98
N PRO A 143 -12.64 10.50 -13.61
CA PRO A 143 -12.94 11.91 -13.37
C PRO A 143 -13.22 12.21 -11.90
N ALA A 144 -12.88 13.41 -11.44
CA ALA A 144 -13.18 13.86 -10.08
C ALA A 144 -14.69 14.08 -9.87
N GLY A 145 -15.12 14.08 -8.61
CA GLY A 145 -16.50 14.35 -8.19
C GLY A 145 -17.44 13.15 -8.30
N GLY A 146 -16.90 11.94 -8.47
CA GLY A 146 -17.69 10.72 -8.54
C GLY A 146 -18.41 10.40 -7.21
N TYR A 147 -19.53 9.69 -7.33
CA TYR A 147 -20.34 9.22 -6.21
C TYR A 147 -20.65 7.74 -6.36
N ASP A 148 -20.45 6.97 -5.29
CA ASP A 148 -20.92 5.59 -5.23
C ASP A 148 -22.25 5.53 -4.48
N ALA A 149 -23.13 4.65 -4.93
CA ALA A 149 -24.35 4.34 -4.21
C ALA A 149 -24.04 3.96 -2.74
N PRO A 150 -24.96 4.28 -1.80
CA PRO A 150 -24.85 3.81 -0.42
C PRO A 150 -24.67 2.28 -0.39
N ASN A 151 -23.68 1.80 0.35
CA ASN A 151 -23.29 0.39 0.43
C ASN A 151 -22.86 -0.27 -0.90
N GLY A 152 -22.47 0.51 -1.91
CA GLY A 152 -22.02 0.00 -3.22
C GLY A 152 -20.51 0.05 -3.45
N LYS A 153 -19.70 0.49 -2.48
CA LYS A 153 -18.25 0.72 -2.67
C LYS A 153 -17.50 -0.59 -2.80
N LYS A 154 -17.75 -1.56 -1.94
CA LYS A 154 -17.11 -2.89 -2.01
C LYS A 154 -17.46 -3.57 -3.33
N GLU A 155 -18.74 -3.60 -3.72
CA GLU A 155 -19.16 -4.21 -4.98
C GLU A 155 -18.46 -3.55 -6.18
N ARG A 156 -18.44 -2.21 -6.22
CA ARG A 156 -17.73 -1.47 -7.27
C ARG A 156 -16.23 -1.77 -7.27
N LEU A 157 -15.58 -1.80 -6.11
CA LEU A 157 -14.16 -2.12 -5.99
C LEU A 157 -13.85 -3.53 -6.49
N LEU A 158 -14.67 -4.52 -6.13
CA LEU A 158 -14.50 -5.89 -6.62
C LEU A 158 -14.63 -5.98 -8.15
N LYS A 159 -15.48 -5.14 -8.77
CA LYS A 159 -15.55 -5.02 -10.24
C LYS A 159 -14.33 -4.31 -10.83
N ILE A 160 -13.86 -3.21 -10.23
CA ILE A 160 -12.68 -2.47 -10.71
C ILE A 160 -11.42 -3.34 -10.65
N PHE A 161 -11.27 -4.10 -9.57
CA PHE A 161 -10.13 -4.98 -9.32
C PHE A 161 -10.39 -6.42 -9.74
N GLU A 162 -11.42 -6.68 -10.58
CA GLU A 162 -11.68 -8.01 -11.10
C GLU A 162 -10.43 -8.58 -11.80
N GLY A 163 -10.10 -9.84 -11.49
CA GLY A 163 -8.91 -10.52 -12.03
C GLY A 163 -7.58 -10.15 -11.36
N TRP A 164 -7.59 -9.31 -10.31
CA TRP A 164 -6.41 -9.08 -9.48
C TRP A 164 -6.13 -10.28 -8.58
N CYS A 165 -4.89 -10.37 -8.10
CA CYS A 165 -4.47 -11.44 -7.18
C CYS A 165 -5.24 -11.39 -5.86
N ASP A 166 -5.39 -12.56 -5.23
CA ASP A 166 -6.18 -12.70 -3.99
C ASP A 166 -5.69 -11.77 -2.87
N ASN A 167 -4.39 -11.48 -2.79
CA ASN A 167 -3.83 -10.55 -1.79
C ASN A 167 -4.48 -9.15 -1.77
N ALA A 168 -4.96 -8.66 -2.92
CA ALA A 168 -5.66 -7.37 -2.99
C ALA A 168 -7.18 -7.54 -2.77
N ILE A 169 -7.75 -8.58 -3.36
CA ILE A 169 -9.19 -8.88 -3.25
C ILE A 169 -9.60 -9.19 -1.82
N ASP A 170 -8.80 -9.99 -1.11
CA ASP A 170 -9.10 -10.43 0.25
C ASP A 170 -9.16 -9.27 1.22
N LEU A 171 -8.30 -8.26 1.03
CA LEU A 171 -8.33 -7.02 1.80
C LEU A 171 -9.63 -6.24 1.57
N ILE A 172 -10.12 -6.18 0.32
CA ILE A 172 -11.40 -5.53 -0.02
C ILE A 172 -12.57 -6.30 0.61
N VAL A 173 -12.57 -7.63 0.51
CA VAL A 173 -13.60 -8.51 1.06
C VAL A 173 -13.66 -8.39 2.59
N ALA A 174 -12.51 -8.47 3.26
CA ALA A 174 -12.38 -8.41 4.72
C ALA A 174 -12.62 -7.02 5.33
N THR A 175 -12.75 -5.97 4.52
CA THR A 175 -13.03 -4.62 5.01
C THR A 175 -14.52 -4.36 5.06
N GLU A 176 -15.06 -3.93 6.21
CA GLU A 176 -16.46 -3.53 6.31
C GLU A 176 -16.82 -2.41 5.32
N GLU A 177 -18.00 -2.49 4.69
CA GLU A 177 -18.44 -1.52 3.66
C GLU A 177 -18.39 -0.07 4.18
N VAL A 178 -18.83 0.15 5.42
CA VAL A 178 -18.82 1.47 6.07
C VAL A 178 -17.43 2.01 6.38
N ALA A 179 -16.41 1.14 6.40
CA ALA A 179 -15.02 1.50 6.63
C ALA A 179 -14.27 1.85 5.34
N ILE A 180 -14.89 1.65 4.16
CA ILE A 180 -14.31 1.99 2.86
C ILE A 180 -14.58 3.47 2.56
N LEU A 181 -13.51 4.25 2.44
CA LEU A 181 -13.58 5.68 2.17
C LEU A 181 -13.08 6.00 0.76
N ARG A 182 -13.92 6.69 -0.04
CA ARG A 182 -13.55 7.23 -1.36
C ARG A 182 -13.05 8.66 -1.21
N ARG A 183 -11.93 9.00 -1.84
CA ARG A 183 -11.37 10.36 -1.91
C ARG A 183 -10.74 10.61 -3.26
N ASP A 184 -11.02 11.76 -3.83
CA ASP A 184 -10.30 12.25 -5.01
C ASP A 184 -8.93 12.80 -4.57
N ILE A 185 -7.89 12.48 -5.31
CA ILE A 185 -6.51 12.89 -4.98
C ILE A 185 -6.19 14.21 -5.69
N TYR A 186 -5.86 15.21 -4.90
CA TYR A 186 -5.44 16.53 -5.36
C TYR A 186 -4.03 16.85 -4.86
N ASP A 187 -3.33 17.67 -5.61
CA ASP A 187 -2.07 18.28 -5.18
C ASP A 187 -2.07 19.79 -5.49
N ARG A 188 -1.03 20.48 -5.02
CA ARG A 188 -0.78 21.89 -5.32
C ARG A 188 0.67 22.08 -5.66
N THR A 189 0.94 22.65 -6.83
CA THR A 189 2.29 23.06 -7.19
C THR A 189 2.84 24.01 -6.11
N PRO A 190 3.98 23.68 -5.48
CA PRO A 190 4.52 24.46 -4.37
C PRO A 190 4.78 25.91 -4.79
N THR A 191 4.37 26.85 -3.94
CA THR A 191 4.61 28.27 -4.18
C THR A 191 6.03 28.65 -3.79
N LEU A 192 6.55 29.69 -4.45
CA LEU A 192 7.86 30.24 -4.16
C LEU A 192 7.87 31.17 -2.95
N THR A 193 6.69 31.47 -2.39
CA THR A 193 6.46 32.34 -1.25
C THR A 193 5.44 31.66 -0.35
N TRP A 194 5.79 31.46 0.92
CA TRP A 194 5.02 30.68 1.89
C TRP A 194 4.32 31.58 2.91
N GLY A 195 4.69 32.85 2.97
CA GLY A 195 4.13 33.80 3.93
C GLY A 195 4.34 35.26 3.54
N LYS A 196 3.76 36.16 4.32
CA LYS A 196 3.96 37.60 4.23
C LYS A 196 3.85 38.20 5.62
N GLY A 197 4.82 39.04 6.02
CA GLY A 197 4.82 39.68 7.32
C GLY A 197 4.88 38.66 8.45
N ARG A 198 3.89 38.66 9.34
CA ARG A 198 3.79 37.75 10.49
C ARG A 198 2.92 36.53 10.22
N VAL A 199 2.68 36.19 8.97
CA VAL A 199 1.86 35.03 8.59
C VAL A 199 2.67 34.11 7.67
N THR A 200 2.73 32.83 8.00
CA THR A 200 3.37 31.80 7.16
C THR A 200 2.48 30.56 7.04
N LEU A 201 2.81 29.68 6.10
CA LEU A 201 2.14 28.42 5.83
C LEU A 201 3.06 27.23 6.12
N LEU A 202 2.46 26.07 6.42
CA LEU A 202 3.18 24.84 6.79
C LEU A 202 2.47 23.59 6.29
N GLY A 203 3.25 22.62 5.80
CA GLY A 203 2.71 21.34 5.33
C GLY A 203 1.83 21.48 4.10
N ASP A 204 0.69 20.78 4.09
CA ASP A 204 -0.20 20.69 2.92
C ASP A 204 -0.80 22.05 2.49
N SER A 205 -0.81 23.06 3.36
CA SER A 205 -1.22 24.42 2.96
C SER A 205 -0.22 25.10 2.02
N VAL A 206 1.03 24.61 1.95
CA VAL A 206 2.05 25.06 1.00
C VAL A 206 2.20 24.07 -0.15
N HIS A 207 2.38 22.80 0.20
CA HIS A 207 2.96 21.80 -0.69
C HIS A 207 2.23 20.46 -0.65
N ALA A 208 0.89 20.52 -0.54
CA ALA A 208 0.04 19.34 -0.72
C ALA A 208 0.48 18.56 -1.96
N MET A 209 0.83 17.29 -1.75
CA MET A 209 1.42 16.43 -2.78
C MET A 209 0.66 15.12 -2.86
N GLN A 210 0.82 14.44 -4.00
CA GLN A 210 0.23 13.12 -4.19
C GLN A 210 0.88 12.10 -3.24
N PRO A 211 0.13 11.10 -2.74
CA PRO A 211 0.57 10.22 -1.66
C PRO A 211 1.64 9.18 -2.06
N ASN A 212 2.03 9.12 -3.33
CA ASN A 212 2.78 8.00 -3.92
C ASN A 212 4.19 7.76 -3.34
N MET A 213 4.74 8.75 -2.62
CA MET A 213 6.01 8.61 -1.91
C MET A 213 5.86 8.52 -0.39
N GLY A 214 4.65 8.69 0.15
CA GLY A 214 4.41 8.74 1.59
C GLY A 214 5.13 9.89 2.31
N GLN A 215 5.51 10.97 1.61
CA GLN A 215 6.38 12.02 2.16
C GLN A 215 5.65 13.28 2.66
N GLY A 216 4.36 13.47 2.39
CA GLY A 216 3.66 14.70 2.79
C GLY A 216 3.75 14.98 4.30
N GLY A 217 3.46 13.97 5.13
CA GLY A 217 3.59 14.08 6.58
C GLY A 217 5.03 14.29 7.05
N CYS A 218 6.00 13.61 6.41
CA CYS A 218 7.42 13.81 6.71
C CYS A 218 7.86 15.25 6.42
N MET A 219 7.42 15.83 5.29
CA MET A 219 7.73 17.21 4.95
C MET A 219 7.12 18.19 5.93
N ALA A 220 5.87 17.98 6.37
CA ALA A 220 5.24 18.81 7.39
C ALA A 220 5.96 18.75 8.75
N ILE A 221 6.48 17.58 9.15
CA ILE A 221 7.29 17.43 10.37
C ILE A 221 8.61 18.20 10.24
N GLU A 222 9.30 18.06 9.11
CA GLU A 222 10.53 18.80 8.84
C GLU A 222 10.29 20.32 8.80
N ASP A 223 9.15 20.75 8.27
CA ASP A 223 8.75 22.16 8.28
C ASP A 223 8.55 22.67 9.71
N GLY A 224 7.82 21.92 10.54
CA GLY A 224 7.58 22.27 11.94
C GLY A 224 8.88 22.40 12.71
N TYR A 225 9.81 21.46 12.52
CA TYR A 225 11.14 21.53 13.11
C TYR A 225 11.93 22.77 12.63
N GLN A 226 12.01 23.00 11.32
CA GLN A 226 12.77 24.12 10.77
C GLN A 226 12.18 25.47 11.22
N LEU A 227 10.86 25.59 11.26
CA LEU A 227 10.19 26.79 11.73
C LEU A 227 10.50 27.06 13.20
N ALA A 228 10.37 26.04 14.06
CA ALA A 228 10.70 26.15 15.48
C ALA A 228 12.18 26.54 15.68
N TRP A 229 13.08 25.95 14.91
CA TRP A 229 14.51 26.24 14.95
C TRP A 229 14.85 27.69 14.58
N GLU A 230 14.25 28.22 13.50
CA GLU A 230 14.47 29.61 13.10
C GLU A 230 13.92 30.60 14.13
N LEU A 231 12.76 30.30 14.73
CA LEU A 231 12.15 31.12 15.77
C LEU A 231 12.96 31.09 17.07
N ASP A 232 13.46 29.92 17.49
CA ASP A 232 14.32 29.81 18.67
C ASP A 232 15.63 30.57 18.49
N ASN A 233 16.29 30.44 17.33
CA ASN A 233 17.49 31.23 17.03
C ASN A 233 17.22 32.73 17.07
N ALA A 234 16.09 33.18 16.53
CA ALA A 234 15.71 34.59 16.56
C ALA A 234 15.44 35.08 17.99
N TRP A 235 14.81 34.24 18.83
CA TRP A 235 14.59 34.51 20.25
C TRP A 235 15.92 34.58 21.03
N GLN A 236 16.84 33.64 20.80
CA GLN A 236 18.17 33.65 21.42
C GLN A 236 19.01 34.86 20.98
N GLN A 237 18.87 35.31 19.73
CA GLN A 237 19.54 36.52 19.25
C GLN A 237 18.94 37.76 19.91
N SER A 238 17.61 37.87 19.92
CA SER A 238 16.86 38.97 20.55
C SER A 238 17.21 39.13 22.04
N THR A 239 17.32 38.02 22.78
CA THR A 239 17.73 38.06 24.19
C THR A 239 19.17 38.53 24.38
N LYS A 240 20.09 38.19 23.47
CA LYS A 240 21.50 38.65 23.52
C LYS A 240 21.67 40.11 23.12
N SER A 241 20.93 40.59 22.11
CA SER A 241 21.04 41.95 21.58
C SER A 241 20.10 42.96 22.23
N ALA A 242 19.18 42.50 23.10
CA ALA A 242 18.08 43.30 23.65
C ALA A 242 17.23 44.03 22.58
N SER A 243 17.14 43.45 21.38
CA SER A 243 16.33 43.97 20.27
C SER A 243 15.08 43.12 20.07
N PRO A 244 13.99 43.67 19.51
CA PRO A 244 12.80 42.88 19.18
C PRO A 244 13.11 41.69 18.27
N ILE A 245 12.34 40.60 18.39
CA ILE A 245 12.48 39.43 17.51
C ILE A 245 12.07 39.81 16.09
N ASP A 246 12.97 39.60 15.13
CA ASP A 246 12.69 39.77 13.71
C ASP A 246 11.98 38.52 13.16
N ILE A 247 10.66 38.51 13.29
CA ILE A 247 9.80 37.41 12.84
C ILE A 247 9.84 37.27 11.31
N ASP A 248 9.71 38.37 10.55
CA ASP A 248 9.63 38.33 9.09
C ASP A 248 10.89 37.68 8.47
N SER A 249 12.08 38.09 8.94
CA SER A 249 13.34 37.48 8.47
C SER A 249 13.44 36.00 8.85
N SER A 250 12.94 35.62 10.03
CA SER A 250 12.95 34.22 10.50
C SER A 250 12.06 33.33 9.63
N LEU A 251 10.86 33.81 9.29
CA LEU A 251 9.94 33.10 8.38
C LEU A 251 10.52 32.96 6.97
N LYS A 252 11.20 33.99 6.46
CA LYS A 252 11.89 33.92 5.16
C LYS A 252 13.05 32.93 5.15
N ARG A 253 13.80 32.81 6.26
CA ARG A 253 14.84 31.79 6.39
C ARG A 253 14.24 30.39 6.40
N TYR A 254 13.18 30.17 7.18
CA TYR A 254 12.43 28.91 7.18
C TYR A 254 11.99 28.50 5.76
N GLU A 255 11.35 29.41 5.02
CA GLU A 255 10.94 29.18 3.63
C GLU A 255 12.13 28.77 2.75
N ARG A 256 13.23 29.54 2.81
CA ARG A 256 14.41 29.31 1.97
C ARG A 256 15.04 27.95 2.22
N GLU A 257 15.17 27.54 3.48
CA GLU A 257 15.77 26.25 3.84
C GLU A 257 14.90 25.06 3.42
N ARG A 258 13.58 25.23 3.35
CA ARG A 258 12.62 24.14 3.04
C ARG A 258 12.26 24.02 1.57
N ARG A 259 12.17 25.14 0.86
CA ARG A 259 11.58 25.22 -0.48
C ARG A 259 12.21 24.27 -1.50
N LEU A 260 13.54 24.15 -1.54
CA LEU A 260 14.20 23.26 -2.51
C LEU A 260 13.87 21.79 -2.23
N ARG A 261 13.96 21.36 -0.97
CA ARG A 261 13.68 19.97 -0.57
C ARG A 261 12.23 19.61 -0.87
N VAL A 262 11.30 20.48 -0.51
CA VAL A 262 9.87 20.31 -0.78
C VAL A 262 9.59 20.22 -2.28
N ALA A 263 10.16 21.12 -3.10
CA ALA A 263 9.92 21.12 -4.54
C ALA A 263 10.42 19.82 -5.22
N ILE A 264 11.59 19.31 -4.80
CA ILE A 264 12.14 18.06 -5.32
C ILE A 264 11.24 16.88 -4.95
N ILE A 265 10.87 16.74 -3.67
CA ILE A 265 10.01 15.65 -3.18
C ILE A 265 8.64 15.69 -3.85
N HIS A 266 8.04 16.88 -3.97
CA HIS A 266 6.76 17.06 -4.67
C HIS A 266 6.86 16.63 -6.14
N GLY A 267 7.92 17.03 -6.85
CA GLY A 267 8.17 16.62 -8.24
C GLY A 267 8.33 15.10 -8.38
N MET A 268 9.09 14.48 -7.47
CA MET A 268 9.24 13.02 -7.40
C MET A 268 7.91 12.32 -7.12
N ALA A 269 7.04 12.89 -6.26
CA ALA A 269 5.75 12.30 -5.93
C ALA A 269 4.79 12.25 -7.12
N ARG A 270 4.77 13.31 -7.96
CA ARG A 270 4.04 13.31 -9.24
C ARG A 270 4.60 12.29 -10.22
N MET A 271 5.93 12.20 -10.33
CA MET A 271 6.59 11.25 -11.21
C MET A 271 6.33 9.80 -10.79
N ALA A 272 6.38 9.50 -9.49
CA ALA A 272 6.04 8.19 -8.95
C ALA A 272 4.58 7.80 -9.26
N ALA A 273 3.64 8.75 -9.17
CA ALA A 273 2.25 8.55 -9.58
C ALA A 273 2.15 8.11 -11.04
N LEU A 274 2.80 8.86 -11.92
CA LEU A 274 2.79 8.60 -13.35
C LEU A 274 3.41 7.25 -13.65
N MET A 275 4.52 6.88 -13.01
CA MET A 275 5.16 5.58 -13.19
C MET A 275 4.27 4.42 -12.73
N ALA A 276 3.63 4.55 -11.57
CA ALA A 276 2.74 3.52 -11.03
C ALA A 276 1.52 3.26 -11.92
N SER A 277 0.94 4.33 -12.50
CA SER A 277 -0.31 4.24 -13.26
C SER A 277 -0.13 3.99 -14.76
N THR A 278 0.99 4.43 -15.34
CA THR A 278 1.32 4.17 -16.74
C THR A 278 2.05 2.85 -16.93
N TYR A 279 2.25 2.08 -15.85
CA TYR A 279 2.87 0.77 -15.91
C TYR A 279 2.16 -0.13 -16.94
N LYS A 280 2.97 -0.67 -17.87
CA LYS A 280 2.55 -1.66 -18.86
C LYS A 280 3.52 -2.82 -18.78
N ALA A 281 3.03 -3.98 -18.32
CA ALA A 281 3.84 -5.19 -18.22
C ALA A 281 4.33 -5.69 -19.60
N TYR A 282 3.55 -5.44 -20.66
CA TYR A 282 3.76 -5.95 -22.01
C TYR A 282 3.44 -4.89 -23.08
N LEU A 283 4.07 -5.03 -24.26
CA LEU A 283 3.68 -4.32 -25.48
C LEU A 283 2.32 -4.82 -25.96
N GLY A 284 1.41 -3.92 -26.34
CA GLY A 284 0.10 -4.32 -26.90
C GLY A 284 -1.06 -3.38 -26.62
N VAL A 285 -1.11 -2.76 -25.44
CA VAL A 285 -2.24 -1.92 -25.02
C VAL A 285 -2.21 -0.59 -25.78
N GLY A 286 -3.15 -0.40 -26.71
CA GLY A 286 -3.29 0.80 -27.56
C GLY A 286 -2.75 0.66 -29.00
N LEU A 287 -2.50 -0.56 -29.49
CA LEU A 287 -1.97 -0.80 -30.85
C LEU A 287 -3.02 -0.75 -31.97
N GLY A 288 -4.29 -0.46 -31.66
CA GLY A 288 -5.36 -0.36 -32.66
C GLY A 288 -5.44 -1.60 -33.56
N PRO A 289 -5.34 -1.50 -34.90
CA PRO A 289 -5.49 -2.62 -35.83
C PRO A 289 -4.45 -3.74 -35.67
N LEU A 290 -3.40 -3.55 -34.86
CA LEU A 290 -2.37 -4.56 -34.55
C LEU A 290 -2.62 -5.27 -33.20
N GLU A 291 -3.86 -5.25 -32.69
CA GLU A 291 -4.23 -5.87 -31.41
C GLU A 291 -3.85 -7.35 -31.31
N PHE A 292 -3.74 -8.08 -32.43
CA PHE A 292 -3.28 -9.48 -32.44
C PHE A 292 -1.87 -9.66 -31.84
N LEU A 293 -1.03 -8.61 -31.86
CA LEU A 293 0.31 -8.62 -31.25
C LEU A 293 0.26 -8.67 -29.72
N THR A 294 -0.85 -8.26 -29.09
CA THR A 294 -1.07 -8.38 -27.63
C THR A 294 -0.97 -9.83 -27.15
N LYS A 295 -1.35 -10.80 -27.98
CA LYS A 295 -1.29 -12.23 -27.66
C LYS A 295 0.14 -12.73 -27.44
N PHE A 296 1.12 -12.08 -28.06
CA PHE A 296 2.53 -12.48 -27.96
C PHE A 296 3.22 -11.92 -26.72
N ARG A 297 2.55 -11.07 -25.91
CA ARG A 297 3.01 -10.54 -24.61
C ARG A 297 4.50 -10.18 -24.59
N ILE A 298 4.95 -9.42 -25.59
CA ILE A 298 6.37 -9.05 -25.72
C ILE A 298 6.74 -8.07 -24.59
N PRO A 299 7.79 -8.34 -23.78
CA PRO A 299 8.23 -7.43 -22.73
C PRO A 299 8.61 -6.06 -23.31
N HIS A 300 8.16 -4.98 -22.67
CA HIS A 300 8.44 -3.62 -23.15
C HIS A 300 9.95 -3.31 -23.05
N PRO A 301 10.63 -2.81 -24.10
CA PRO A 301 12.10 -2.57 -24.06
C PRO A 301 12.52 -1.54 -23.00
N GLY A 302 11.65 -0.56 -22.72
CA GLY A 302 11.82 0.36 -21.58
C GLY A 302 11.85 -0.31 -20.21
N ARG A 303 11.31 -1.53 -20.06
CA ARG A 303 11.36 -2.33 -18.83
C ARG A 303 12.77 -2.82 -18.53
N VAL A 304 13.61 -3.10 -19.53
CA VAL A 304 14.97 -3.66 -19.32
C VAL A 304 16.00 -2.56 -19.13
N GLY A 305 16.04 -1.57 -20.03
CA GLY A 305 16.96 -0.43 -19.91
C GLY A 305 16.63 0.50 -18.74
N GLY A 306 15.35 0.68 -18.43
CA GLY A 306 14.90 1.44 -17.27
C GLY A 306 15.22 0.75 -15.94
N MET A 307 15.16 -0.59 -15.88
CA MET A 307 15.48 -1.34 -14.66
C MET A 307 16.92 -1.12 -14.21
N PHE A 308 17.87 -1.16 -15.15
CA PHE A 308 19.29 -1.01 -14.83
C PHE A 308 19.62 0.39 -14.30
N LEU A 309 19.02 1.44 -14.88
CA LEU A 309 19.19 2.81 -14.40
C LEU A 309 18.53 3.00 -13.03
N ILE A 310 17.33 2.45 -12.84
CA ILE A 310 16.60 2.44 -11.57
C ILE A 310 17.45 1.75 -10.49
N ASP A 311 17.97 0.57 -10.76
CA ASP A 311 18.75 -0.22 -9.80
C ASP A 311 19.96 0.55 -9.25
N LYS A 312 20.63 1.35 -10.07
CA LYS A 312 21.80 2.16 -9.63
C LYS A 312 21.43 3.48 -8.97
N VAL A 313 20.41 4.19 -9.48
CA VAL A 313 20.10 5.56 -9.03
C VAL A 313 19.12 5.56 -7.84
N MET A 314 18.23 4.57 -7.77
CA MET A 314 17.15 4.51 -6.80
C MET A 314 17.64 4.35 -5.36
N PRO A 315 18.68 3.54 -5.02
CA PRO A 315 19.17 3.47 -3.65
C PRO A 315 19.68 4.81 -3.11
N LEU A 316 20.42 5.58 -3.94
CA LEU A 316 20.89 6.92 -3.57
C LEU A 316 19.72 7.89 -3.38
N MET A 317 18.75 7.85 -4.29
CA MET A 317 17.55 8.69 -4.23
C MET A 317 16.71 8.35 -2.99
N LEU A 318 16.44 7.08 -2.72
CA LEU A 318 15.68 6.63 -1.55
C LEU A 318 16.39 6.99 -0.24
N ASN A 319 17.71 6.83 -0.18
CA ASN A 319 18.48 7.27 0.99
C ASN A 319 18.32 8.77 1.26
N TRP A 320 18.28 9.61 0.23
CA TRP A 320 18.06 11.05 0.37
C TRP A 320 16.60 11.41 0.70
N VAL A 321 15.64 10.72 0.08
CA VAL A 321 14.20 10.88 0.34
C VAL A 321 13.89 10.53 1.79
N LEU A 322 14.28 9.32 2.22
CA LEU A 322 13.92 8.74 3.51
C LEU A 322 14.82 9.21 4.66
N GLY A 323 16.14 9.31 4.42
CA GLY A 323 17.10 9.72 5.45
C GLY A 323 17.08 11.22 5.73
N GLY A 324 16.51 12.01 4.82
CA GLY A 324 16.49 13.46 4.91
C GLY A 324 17.88 14.08 5.05
N ASN A 325 17.95 15.24 5.70
CA ASN A 325 19.22 15.96 5.89
C ASN A 325 19.98 15.43 7.12
N SER A 326 20.19 14.11 7.18
CA SER A 326 20.77 13.43 8.36
C SER A 326 22.18 13.89 8.71
N SER A 327 22.91 14.48 7.75
CA SER A 327 24.24 15.05 7.97
C SER A 327 24.24 16.30 8.88
N LYS A 328 23.10 16.95 9.09
CA LYS A 328 22.94 18.08 10.01
C LYS A 328 22.34 17.70 11.37
N LEU A 329 22.04 16.41 11.60
CA LEU A 329 21.41 15.92 12.82
C LEU A 329 22.48 15.40 13.81
N GLU A 330 23.34 16.29 14.32
CA GLU A 330 24.25 15.95 15.42
C GLU A 330 23.49 15.89 16.76
N GLY A 331 23.87 14.95 17.66
CA GLY A 331 23.38 14.93 19.05
C GLY A 331 22.06 14.20 19.32
N ARG A 332 21.57 13.33 18.43
CA ARG A 332 20.32 12.58 18.67
C ARG A 332 20.46 11.65 19.90
N PRO A 333 19.53 11.68 20.87
CA PRO A 333 19.53 10.71 21.96
C PRO A 333 19.40 9.28 21.41
N ILE A 334 20.11 8.33 22.04
CA ILE A 334 20.22 6.90 21.64
C ILE A 334 18.87 6.15 21.78
N CYS A 335 17.79 6.82 22.17
CA CYS A 335 16.50 6.22 22.54
C CYS A 335 15.64 5.72 21.36
N CYS A 336 16.14 5.73 20.13
CA CYS A 336 15.41 5.20 18.96
C CYS A 336 16.19 4.13 18.17
N ARG A 337 17.15 3.44 18.81
CA ARG A 337 17.76 2.24 18.22
C ARG A 337 16.92 1.02 18.57
N LEU A 338 16.24 0.45 17.57
CA LEU A 338 15.72 -0.91 17.68
C LEU A 338 16.88 -1.88 17.46
N SER A 339 16.94 -2.95 18.26
CA SER A 339 17.87 -4.07 18.07
C SER A 339 17.53 -4.92 16.84
N ASP A 340 16.36 -4.68 16.24
CA ASP A 340 15.83 -5.42 15.10
C ASP A 340 16.67 -5.12 13.86
N LYS A 341 17.36 -6.14 13.36
CA LYS A 341 18.03 -6.10 12.06
C LYS A 341 17.01 -6.42 10.97
N ALA A 342 17.15 -5.78 9.81
CA ALA A 342 16.48 -6.25 8.61
C ALA A 342 16.90 -7.71 8.33
N SER A 343 15.99 -8.52 7.77
CA SER A 343 16.31 -9.87 7.30
C SER A 343 17.51 -9.85 6.35
N ASP A 344 18.44 -10.77 6.52
CA ASP A 344 19.58 -10.97 5.62
C ASP A 344 19.19 -11.73 4.33
N GLN A 345 17.97 -12.25 4.25
CA GLN A 345 17.46 -13.01 3.10
C GLN A 345 17.06 -12.13 1.92
N LEU A 346 17.14 -10.81 2.05
CA LEU A 346 16.67 -9.88 1.03
C LEU A 346 17.29 -10.18 -0.35
N HIS A 347 18.62 -10.35 -0.42
CA HIS A 347 19.31 -10.69 -1.68
C HIS A 347 18.82 -12.02 -2.28
N ARG A 348 18.53 -13.02 -1.45
CA ARG A 348 18.00 -14.30 -1.92
C ARG A 348 16.62 -14.13 -2.56
N TRP A 349 15.76 -13.31 -1.96
CA TRP A 349 14.44 -12.99 -2.54
C TRP A 349 14.53 -12.19 -3.85
N PHE A 350 15.66 -11.52 -4.12
CA PHE A 350 15.91 -10.83 -5.39
C PHE A 350 16.33 -11.77 -6.54
N GLU A 351 17.00 -12.89 -6.22
CA GLU A 351 17.48 -13.85 -7.23
C GLU A 351 16.51 -15.01 -7.49
N ASP A 352 15.70 -15.35 -6.47
CA ASP A 352 14.79 -16.49 -6.48
C ASP A 352 13.38 -16.04 -6.09
N ASP A 353 12.52 -15.77 -7.09
CA ASP A 353 11.10 -15.43 -6.88
C ASP A 353 10.38 -16.52 -6.04
N ASP A 354 10.79 -17.80 -6.14
CA ASP A 354 10.20 -18.90 -5.37
C ASP A 354 10.68 -18.90 -3.91
N ALA A 355 11.80 -18.24 -3.57
CA ALA A 355 12.24 -18.12 -2.18
C ALA A 355 11.26 -17.32 -1.34
N LEU A 356 10.61 -16.30 -1.90
CA LEU A 356 9.57 -15.53 -1.21
C LEU A 356 8.28 -16.33 -1.06
N GLU A 357 7.87 -17.06 -2.09
CA GLU A 357 6.69 -17.94 -1.99
C GLU A 357 6.89 -19.05 -0.95
N ARG A 358 8.12 -19.56 -0.79
CA ARG A 358 8.45 -20.55 0.24
C ARG A 358 8.37 -20.02 1.67
N THR A 359 8.44 -18.71 1.89
CA THR A 359 8.25 -18.14 3.24
C THR A 359 6.78 -18.01 3.64
N ILE A 360 5.84 -18.28 2.72
CA ILE A 360 4.40 -18.19 2.99
C ILE A 360 4.00 -19.18 4.09
N ASN A 361 3.58 -18.63 5.23
CA ASN A 361 3.17 -19.36 6.40
C ASN A 361 1.64 -19.31 6.56
N GLY A 362 0.97 -20.36 6.07
CA GLY A 362 -0.49 -20.45 6.10
C GLY A 362 -1.01 -21.81 5.65
N GLU A 363 -2.29 -22.05 5.88
CA GLU A 363 -3.00 -23.24 5.42
C GLU A 363 -3.31 -23.10 3.93
N TRP A 364 -2.97 -24.14 3.17
CA TRP A 364 -3.22 -24.20 1.73
C TRP A 364 -4.51 -24.95 1.48
N ASN A 365 -5.46 -24.29 0.84
CA ASN A 365 -6.79 -24.81 0.58
C ASN A 365 -7.11 -24.73 -0.91
N LEU A 366 -7.73 -25.78 -1.45
CA LEU A 366 -8.35 -25.76 -2.77
C LEU A 366 -9.83 -25.42 -2.57
N LEU A 367 -10.23 -24.21 -2.97
CA LEU A 367 -11.61 -23.72 -2.85
C LEU A 367 -12.34 -23.90 -4.18
N PRO A 368 -13.55 -24.49 -4.20
CA PRO A 368 -14.29 -24.68 -5.45
C PRO A 368 -14.65 -23.34 -6.12
N CYS A 369 -14.35 -23.19 -7.41
CA CYS A 369 -14.64 -21.96 -8.16
C CYS A 369 -16.10 -21.89 -8.67
N ARG A 370 -16.69 -23.05 -8.98
CA ARG A 370 -18.07 -23.18 -9.48
C ARG A 370 -18.63 -24.50 -8.98
N ASP A 371 -19.72 -24.44 -8.24
CA ASP A 371 -20.43 -25.62 -7.77
C ASP A 371 -21.94 -25.41 -7.92
N GLU A 372 -22.46 -25.54 -9.15
CA GLU A 372 -23.90 -25.44 -9.41
C GLU A 372 -24.70 -26.57 -8.75
N ALA A 373 -24.03 -27.65 -8.32
CA ALA A 373 -24.66 -28.90 -7.88
C ALA A 373 -24.39 -29.26 -6.39
N GLY A 374 -23.56 -28.49 -5.67
CA GLY A 374 -23.27 -28.67 -4.25
C GLY A 374 -22.35 -29.85 -3.89
N PHE A 375 -21.61 -30.39 -4.86
CA PHE A 375 -20.79 -31.60 -4.67
C PHE A 375 -19.32 -31.33 -4.32
N LEU A 376 -18.81 -30.11 -4.52
CA LEU A 376 -17.41 -29.80 -4.31
C LEU A 376 -17.18 -29.24 -2.90
N LYS A 377 -16.27 -29.88 -2.16
CA LYS A 377 -15.87 -29.43 -0.82
C LYS A 377 -14.47 -28.82 -0.86
N PRO A 378 -14.17 -27.81 -0.02
CA PRO A 378 -12.80 -27.35 0.17
C PRO A 378 -11.86 -28.50 0.52
N ILE A 379 -10.66 -28.50 -0.06
CA ILE A 379 -9.62 -29.50 0.22
C ILE A 379 -8.46 -28.80 0.93
N CYS A 380 -8.16 -29.21 2.16
CA CYS A 380 -6.98 -28.74 2.87
C CYS A 380 -5.77 -29.59 2.50
N LEU A 381 -4.68 -28.95 2.07
CA LEU A 381 -3.46 -29.63 1.65
C LEU A 381 -2.51 -29.80 2.83
N SER A 382 -2.02 -31.03 3.02
CA SER A 382 -1.04 -31.36 4.05
C SER A 382 0.38 -30.94 3.63
N ARG A 383 1.12 -30.31 4.55
CA ARG A 383 2.56 -30.04 4.39
C ARG A 383 3.45 -31.23 4.78
N ASP A 384 2.86 -32.38 5.07
CA ASP A 384 3.59 -33.62 5.34
C ASP A 384 3.95 -34.33 4.02
N GLU A 385 5.25 -34.44 3.72
CA GLU A 385 5.74 -35.13 2.51
C GLU A 385 5.31 -36.60 2.46
N ALA A 386 5.08 -37.24 3.61
CA ALA A 386 4.64 -38.63 3.70
C ALA A 386 3.13 -38.82 3.47
N ASN A 387 2.36 -37.73 3.42
CA ASN A 387 0.90 -37.77 3.32
C ASN A 387 0.38 -36.92 2.14
N PRO A 388 0.59 -37.38 0.88
CA PRO A 388 0.11 -36.68 -0.30
C PRO A 388 -1.43 -36.70 -0.40
N CYS A 389 -1.99 -35.67 -1.03
CA CYS A 389 -3.41 -35.62 -1.37
C CYS A 389 -3.66 -36.32 -2.71
N ILE A 390 -4.46 -37.38 -2.71
CA ILE A 390 -4.83 -38.14 -3.91
C ILE A 390 -6.25 -37.77 -4.32
N ILE A 391 -6.45 -37.47 -5.60
CA ILE A 391 -7.73 -37.03 -6.16
C ILE A 391 -8.22 -38.08 -7.17
N GLY A 392 -9.46 -38.53 -7.00
CA GLY A 392 -10.05 -39.57 -7.82
C GLY A 392 -11.57 -39.61 -7.74
N SER A 393 -12.23 -40.42 -8.58
CA SER A 393 -13.70 -40.54 -8.60
C SER A 393 -14.29 -41.66 -7.75
N MET A 394 -13.46 -42.54 -7.17
CA MET A 394 -13.91 -43.63 -6.30
C MET A 394 -13.12 -43.66 -4.99
N GLN A 395 -13.78 -44.08 -3.90
CA GLN A 395 -13.06 -44.49 -2.68
C GLN A 395 -12.37 -45.83 -2.97
N GLN A 396 -11.09 -45.80 -3.31
CA GLN A 396 -10.30 -47.03 -3.41
C GLN A 396 -9.84 -47.49 -2.03
N GLN A 397 -9.73 -48.81 -1.89
CA GLN A 397 -9.35 -49.56 -0.70
C GLN A 397 -7.90 -50.08 -0.83
N GLU A 398 -7.04 -49.36 -1.54
CA GLU A 398 -5.60 -49.67 -1.67
C GLU A 398 -4.79 -48.82 -0.69
N ASP A 399 -3.76 -49.41 -0.07
CA ASP A 399 -2.81 -48.80 0.89
C ASP A 399 -1.91 -47.74 0.21
N TYR A 400 -2.50 -46.69 -0.35
CA TYR A 400 -1.76 -45.51 -0.76
C TYR A 400 -1.49 -44.65 0.50
N PRO A 401 -0.23 -44.29 0.79
CA PRO A 401 0.04 -43.29 1.82
C PRO A 401 -0.54 -41.97 1.33
N GLY A 402 -1.52 -41.39 2.04
CA GLY A 402 -2.15 -40.14 1.62
C GLY A 402 -3.60 -39.93 2.08
N SER A 403 -4.06 -38.68 2.01
CA SER A 403 -5.49 -38.34 2.14
C SER A 403 -6.20 -38.50 0.80
N LEU A 404 -7.21 -39.37 0.72
CA LEU A 404 -8.00 -39.58 -0.50
C LEU A 404 -9.19 -38.62 -0.57
N ILE A 405 -9.28 -37.85 -1.66
CA ILE A 405 -10.39 -36.96 -1.96
C ILE A 405 -11.18 -37.53 -3.15
N THR A 406 -12.44 -37.86 -2.88
CA THR A 406 -13.35 -38.41 -3.89
C THR A 406 -14.21 -37.32 -4.52
N ILE A 407 -14.10 -37.16 -5.84
CA ILE A 407 -14.93 -36.26 -6.66
C ILE A 407 -15.72 -37.12 -7.65
N PRO A 408 -16.99 -37.47 -7.37
CA PRO A 408 -17.76 -38.46 -8.13
C PRO A 408 -18.35 -37.84 -9.41
N LEU A 409 -17.49 -37.29 -10.27
CA LEU A 409 -17.89 -36.67 -11.53
C LEU A 409 -17.31 -37.43 -12.72
N PRO A 410 -18.04 -37.58 -13.84
CA PRO A 410 -17.63 -38.42 -14.98
C PRO A 410 -16.29 -38.05 -15.59
N GLN A 411 -15.89 -36.78 -15.49
CA GLN A 411 -14.62 -36.28 -16.05
C GLN A 411 -13.41 -36.55 -15.14
N VAL A 412 -13.65 -37.01 -13.92
CA VAL A 412 -12.60 -37.36 -12.96
C VAL A 412 -12.33 -38.86 -13.06
N SER A 413 -11.13 -39.24 -13.52
CA SER A 413 -10.68 -40.64 -13.51
C SER A 413 -10.60 -41.23 -12.10
N GLN A 414 -10.63 -42.57 -12.00
CA GLN A 414 -10.54 -43.28 -10.71
C GLN A 414 -9.32 -42.85 -9.89
N LEU A 415 -8.16 -42.74 -10.55
CA LEU A 415 -6.96 -42.07 -10.04
C LEU A 415 -6.64 -40.93 -11.01
N HIS A 416 -6.92 -39.69 -10.60
CA HIS A 416 -6.82 -38.53 -11.49
C HIS A 416 -5.51 -37.78 -11.31
N ALA A 417 -5.24 -37.34 -10.08
CA ALA A 417 -4.08 -36.52 -9.78
C ALA A 417 -3.57 -36.75 -8.35
N ARG A 418 -2.32 -36.40 -8.12
CA ARG A 418 -1.66 -36.39 -6.81
C ARG A 418 -1.07 -35.02 -6.55
N ILE A 419 -1.33 -34.48 -5.36
CA ILE A 419 -0.68 -33.28 -4.85
C ILE A 419 0.22 -33.68 -3.67
N ASN A 420 1.50 -33.35 -3.75
CA ASN A 420 2.46 -33.62 -2.68
C ASN A 420 3.18 -32.34 -2.27
N TYR A 421 3.56 -32.28 -1.00
CA TYR A 421 4.47 -31.28 -0.50
C TYR A 421 5.92 -31.79 -0.61
N LYS A 422 6.83 -30.94 -1.08
CA LYS A 422 8.27 -31.21 -1.14
C LYS A 422 9.04 -29.89 -1.25
N ASP A 423 10.21 -29.76 -0.64
CA ASP A 423 11.09 -28.59 -0.83
C ASP A 423 10.36 -27.25 -0.54
N ASP A 424 9.60 -27.22 0.55
CA ASP A 424 8.74 -26.11 1.00
C ASP A 424 7.62 -25.70 0.01
N ALA A 425 7.13 -26.66 -0.77
CA ALA A 425 6.27 -26.38 -1.92
C ALA A 425 5.27 -27.47 -2.28
N PHE A 426 4.16 -27.08 -2.91
CA PHE A 426 3.18 -28.02 -3.46
C PHE A 426 3.42 -28.32 -4.94
N PHE A 427 3.36 -29.60 -5.29
CA PHE A 427 3.46 -30.10 -6.65
C PHE A 427 2.26 -30.96 -7.01
N LEU A 428 1.70 -30.74 -8.20
CA LEU A 428 0.58 -31.47 -8.78
C LEU A 428 1.07 -32.38 -9.90
N THR A 429 0.77 -33.66 -9.82
CA THR A 429 1.09 -34.66 -10.84
C THR A 429 -0.20 -35.26 -11.40
N ASP A 430 -0.40 -35.19 -12.72
CA ASP A 430 -1.48 -35.91 -13.40
C ASP A 430 -1.14 -37.41 -13.47
N MET A 431 -2.03 -38.26 -12.97
CA MET A 431 -1.84 -39.71 -12.86
C MET A 431 -2.33 -40.45 -14.11
N ARG A 432 -2.06 -39.88 -15.30
CA ARG A 432 -2.57 -40.35 -16.60
C ARG A 432 -4.10 -40.31 -16.66
N SER A 433 -4.68 -39.22 -16.19
CA SER A 433 -6.13 -39.05 -16.24
C SER A 433 -6.62 -38.99 -17.69
N GLN A 434 -7.82 -39.52 -17.93
CA GLN A 434 -8.41 -39.59 -19.27
C GLN A 434 -8.67 -38.19 -19.86
N HIS A 435 -9.13 -37.26 -19.02
CA HIS A 435 -9.51 -35.90 -19.43
C HIS A 435 -8.43 -34.84 -19.16
N GLY A 436 -7.32 -35.23 -18.49
CA GLY A 436 -6.21 -34.37 -18.16
C GLY A 436 -6.48 -33.44 -16.98
N THR A 437 -5.40 -33.07 -16.30
CA THR A 437 -5.36 -31.99 -15.31
C THR A 437 -4.83 -30.70 -15.94
N TRP A 438 -5.46 -29.57 -15.62
CA TRP A 438 -5.08 -28.25 -16.14
C TRP A 438 -4.81 -27.28 -15.00
N ILE A 439 -3.84 -26.39 -15.20
CA ILE A 439 -3.57 -25.26 -14.30
C ILE A 439 -3.76 -23.98 -15.11
N THR A 440 -4.52 -23.05 -14.55
CA THR A 440 -4.55 -21.65 -15.00
C THR A 440 -3.80 -20.82 -13.98
N ASP A 441 -2.68 -20.23 -14.39
CA ASP A 441 -1.86 -19.40 -13.51
C ASP A 441 -2.45 -18.00 -13.28
N ASN A 442 -1.83 -17.22 -12.39
CA ASN A 442 -2.21 -15.84 -12.09
C ASN A 442 -2.13 -14.88 -13.28
N GLU A 443 -1.46 -15.25 -14.37
CA GLU A 443 -1.42 -14.48 -15.61
C GLU A 443 -2.52 -14.91 -16.61
N GLY A 444 -3.41 -15.82 -16.20
CA GLY A 444 -4.49 -16.39 -17.00
C GLY A 444 -4.02 -17.42 -18.03
N ARG A 445 -2.78 -17.91 -17.95
CA ARG A 445 -2.27 -18.93 -18.87
C ARG A 445 -2.74 -20.29 -18.42
N ARG A 446 -3.62 -20.89 -19.23
CA ARG A 446 -4.12 -22.25 -19.03
C ARG A 446 -3.22 -23.26 -19.76
N TYR A 447 -2.64 -24.20 -19.03
CA TYR A 447 -1.80 -25.26 -19.60
C TYR A 447 -2.14 -26.63 -19.00
N ARG A 448 -1.90 -27.69 -19.78
CA ARG A 448 -2.12 -29.07 -19.35
C ARG A 448 -0.90 -29.54 -18.57
N VAL A 449 -1.12 -30.13 -17.40
CA VAL A 449 -0.06 -30.78 -16.63
C VAL A 449 0.38 -32.05 -17.38
N PRO A 450 1.67 -32.21 -17.73
CA PRO A 450 2.13 -33.42 -18.39
C PRO A 450 1.93 -34.65 -17.49
N PRO A 451 1.41 -35.78 -18.01
CA PRO A 451 1.23 -36.98 -17.21
C PRO A 451 2.53 -37.45 -16.55
N ASN A 452 2.46 -37.82 -15.28
CA ASN A 452 3.58 -38.27 -14.44
C ASN A 452 4.73 -37.25 -14.25
N TYR A 453 4.54 -35.98 -14.64
CA TYR A 453 5.50 -34.91 -14.37
C TYR A 453 4.93 -33.93 -13.34
N PRO A 454 5.65 -33.63 -12.25
CA PRO A 454 5.17 -32.69 -11.24
C PRO A 454 5.17 -31.26 -11.79
N ALA A 455 4.02 -30.61 -11.74
CA ALA A 455 3.87 -29.17 -11.97
C ALA A 455 3.77 -28.43 -10.64
N ARG A 456 4.40 -27.27 -10.55
CA ARG A 456 4.35 -26.42 -9.35
C ARG A 456 2.94 -25.84 -9.17
N VAL A 457 2.43 -25.86 -7.95
CA VAL A 457 1.18 -25.20 -7.55
C VAL A 457 1.52 -23.90 -6.81
N ARG A 458 0.92 -22.79 -7.24
CA ARG A 458 1.14 -21.45 -6.67
C ARG A 458 -0.16 -20.88 -6.07
N PRO A 459 -0.08 -19.89 -5.15
CA PRO A 459 -1.27 -19.20 -4.67
C PRO A 459 -2.02 -18.54 -5.82
N SER A 460 -3.36 -18.54 -5.75
CA SER A 460 -4.28 -18.01 -6.75
C SER A 460 -4.37 -18.78 -8.08
N ASP A 461 -3.58 -19.85 -8.28
CA ASP A 461 -3.75 -20.78 -9.40
C ASP A 461 -5.16 -21.41 -9.38
N VAL A 462 -5.72 -21.67 -10.55
CA VAL A 462 -6.95 -22.47 -10.70
C VAL A 462 -6.59 -23.83 -11.29
N ILE A 463 -6.84 -24.89 -10.51
CA ILE A 463 -6.63 -26.27 -10.90
C ILE A 463 -7.94 -26.85 -11.41
N GLU A 464 -7.92 -27.47 -12.58
CA GLU A 464 -9.06 -28.16 -13.16
C GLU A 464 -8.78 -29.66 -13.32
N PHE A 465 -9.66 -30.49 -12.79
CA PHE A 465 -9.61 -31.94 -12.95
C PHE A 465 -10.61 -32.37 -14.04
N GLY A 466 -10.11 -32.56 -15.26
CA GLY A 466 -10.94 -32.73 -16.45
C GLY A 466 -11.28 -31.40 -17.15
N SER A 467 -12.35 -31.38 -17.95
CA SER A 467 -12.72 -30.21 -18.76
C SER A 467 -13.66 -29.25 -18.03
N ASN A 468 -13.10 -28.19 -17.44
CA ASN A 468 -13.73 -26.96 -16.87
C ASN A 468 -14.86 -27.12 -15.82
N GLN A 469 -15.38 -28.33 -15.58
CA GLN A 469 -16.49 -28.55 -14.64
C GLN A 469 -16.02 -28.69 -13.19
N VAL A 470 -14.81 -29.19 -12.97
CA VAL A 470 -14.23 -29.38 -11.64
C VAL A 470 -13.05 -28.45 -11.51
N SER A 471 -13.29 -27.26 -10.96
CA SER A 471 -12.26 -26.22 -10.83
C SER A 471 -12.12 -25.78 -9.38
N TYR A 472 -10.88 -25.72 -8.92
CA TYR A 472 -10.52 -25.25 -7.59
C TYR A 472 -9.48 -24.13 -7.67
N ARG A 473 -9.71 -23.04 -6.93
CA ARG A 473 -8.72 -21.99 -6.71
C ARG A 473 -7.85 -22.33 -5.51
N VAL A 474 -6.55 -22.21 -5.67
CA VAL A 474 -5.56 -22.37 -4.61
C VAL A 474 -5.58 -21.12 -3.74
N LYS A 475 -6.03 -21.26 -2.50
CA LYS A 475 -6.08 -20.19 -1.49
C LYS A 475 -5.07 -20.48 -0.39
N VAL A 476 -4.34 -19.46 0.05
CA VAL A 476 -3.48 -19.57 1.23
C VAL A 476 -3.96 -18.59 2.28
N THR A 477 -4.31 -19.11 3.44
CA THR A 477 -4.86 -18.32 4.54
C THR A 477 -4.04 -18.52 5.79
N ARG A 478 -3.71 -17.44 6.49
CA ARG A 478 -3.22 -17.57 7.86
C ARG A 478 -4.37 -18.12 8.70
N SER A 479 -4.13 -19.15 9.49
CA SER A 479 -5.15 -19.79 10.33
C SER A 479 -5.93 -18.73 11.11
N SER A 480 -7.27 -18.85 11.08
CA SER A 480 -8.21 -17.76 11.39
C SER A 480 -7.91 -17.03 12.70
N PRO A 481 -8.03 -15.69 12.76
CA PRO A 481 -8.23 -15.00 14.02
C PRO A 481 -9.51 -15.53 14.69
N ARG A 482 -9.42 -15.76 16.01
CA ARG A 482 -10.43 -16.40 16.87
C ARG A 482 -11.87 -16.05 16.47
N VAL A 483 -12.65 -17.08 16.17
CA VAL A 483 -14.13 -17.03 16.13
C VAL A 483 -14.63 -16.46 17.45
N SER A 484 -15.10 -15.21 17.44
CA SER A 484 -16.00 -14.74 18.50
C SER A 484 -17.33 -15.44 18.28
N LYS A 485 -17.68 -16.40 19.14
CA LYS A 485 -19.03 -16.94 19.22
C LYS A 485 -19.98 -15.79 19.56
N LYS A 486 -20.59 -15.20 18.54
CA LYS A 486 -21.92 -14.59 18.67
C LYS A 486 -22.90 -15.51 17.96
N GLU A 487 -23.91 -15.86 18.73
CA GLU A 487 -24.96 -16.84 18.51
C GLU A 487 -25.40 -17.01 17.04
N GLY A 488 -25.22 -18.24 16.55
CA GLY A 488 -26.27 -18.94 15.80
C GLY A 488 -26.56 -18.49 14.37
N THR A 489 -25.55 -18.30 13.52
CA THR A 489 -25.71 -18.57 12.07
C THR A 489 -24.33 -18.84 11.46
N GLU A 490 -24.02 -20.09 11.14
CA GLU A 490 -22.83 -20.44 10.34
C GLU A 490 -23.08 -20.05 8.89
N ILE A 491 -22.62 -18.87 8.51
CA ILE A 491 -22.33 -18.55 7.11
C ILE A 491 -20.81 -18.46 7.03
N LEU A 492 -20.20 -19.42 6.33
CA LEU A 492 -18.81 -19.34 5.89
C LEU A 492 -18.68 -18.11 4.98
N GLN A 493 -18.09 -17.03 5.51
CA GLN A 493 -17.55 -15.96 4.68
C GLN A 493 -16.14 -16.39 4.25
N VAL A 494 -15.97 -16.59 2.95
CA VAL A 494 -14.70 -16.90 2.25
C VAL A 494 -13.91 -15.63 2.00
#